data_AF-A0AAD5M6W2-F1
#
_entry.id   AF-A0AAD5M6W2-F1
#
_cell.length_a   1.000
_cell.length_b   1.000
_cell.length_c   1.000
_cell.angle_alpha   90.00
_cell.angle_beta   90.00
_cell.angle_gamma   90.00
#
_symmetry.space_group_name_H-M   'P 1'
#
loop_
_entity.id
_entity.type
_entity.pdbx_description
1 polymer ?
#
loop_
_entity_poly.entity_id
_entity_poly.type
_entity_poly.pdbx_seq_one_letter_code
_entity_poly.pdbx_strand_id
1 'polypeptide(L)'
;MRQAARRSVASGRSGAAVCLSREHVKRVVAPASARCICTSATISSSGDSNVRQYVSLYNYTDVDATELPYLRRRVLAAWREMHVTGRVYLAEEGINAQLTLPENRLQAFATSFPRLFGPEHMYLGARISDDTAHSSPFKALSEHPDEPSLFKGKNFVFDQRCVAGAVGGAGAESEVLTEDVLGTCFQCGEPCNDHTNCSNLMCGGLILLCPACRVALLGACSDACREEVKKMRDMTGPALRTYRKQHASKWHYNVPNALSRLQYRASARGFSSSAIDSSSSDDRLDLNTYVFQMSSPLEDEALLQELRDATQREWPKSEQLIDAPQGKALGSLVALVGAKHVLEVGCFTGYSAMCLASGLPKGDSASSVTTCDIDKATMAFAKDFFTRSSRREQLHAVVSDGLEFLDQCSATGRTFDLIFVDANKRQYRNYFDLILEKRLLRPNGLLVFDNTLFRGRVLAHVNGDAHKKERIARGLADFNAHVASDPRVTSVLLPLWDGLTLVRWASSSAQPDNA
;
A
#
# COMPACT_ATOMS: atom_id res chain seq x y z
N MET A 1 -64.76 -11.43 6.81
CA MET A 1 -64.31 -11.72 8.19
C MET A 1 -63.05 -10.91 8.51
N ARG A 2 -63.21 -9.63 8.81
CA ARG A 2 -62.18 -8.73 9.34
C ARG A 2 -62.49 -8.49 10.83
N GLN A 3 -61.57 -8.83 11.72
CA GLN A 3 -61.44 -8.44 13.16
C GLN A 3 -60.03 -8.92 13.58
N ALA A 4 -59.07 -8.13 14.09
CA ALA A 4 -58.99 -7.20 15.24
C ALA A 4 -58.58 -7.87 16.57
N ALA A 5 -57.72 -7.15 17.31
CA ALA A 5 -57.16 -7.33 18.69
C ALA A 5 -55.83 -8.12 18.79
N ARG A 6 -54.64 -7.55 19.08
CA ARG A 6 -54.08 -6.65 20.14
C ARG A 6 -53.39 -7.41 21.31
N ARG A 7 -52.11 -7.02 21.53
CA ARG A 7 -51.23 -7.02 22.75
C ARG A 7 -49.95 -7.84 22.56
N SER A 8 -48.76 -7.53 23.10
CA SER A 8 -47.97 -6.31 23.42
C SER A 8 -46.77 -6.79 24.27
N VAL A 9 -45.55 -6.38 23.90
CA VAL A 9 -44.36 -6.13 24.77
C VAL A 9 -43.66 -7.30 25.47
N ALA A 10 -42.36 -7.48 25.14
CA ALA A 10 -41.19 -7.55 26.07
C ALA A 10 -39.97 -8.12 25.30
N SER A 11 -39.06 -7.27 24.79
CA SER A 11 -37.75 -6.93 25.38
C SER A 11 -36.74 -8.08 25.45
N GLY A 12 -35.65 -7.96 24.69
CA GLY A 12 -34.46 -8.78 24.87
C GLY A 12 -33.58 -8.74 23.63
N ARG A 13 -32.48 -7.99 23.70
CA ARG A 13 -31.45 -7.88 22.66
C ARG A 13 -31.07 -9.27 22.14
N SER A 14 -31.47 -9.60 20.91
CA SER A 14 -30.97 -10.78 20.21
C SER A 14 -29.55 -10.48 19.76
N GLY A 15 -28.58 -11.15 20.38
CA GLY A 15 -27.17 -11.13 19.99
C GLY A 15 -27.04 -11.38 18.50
N ALA A 16 -26.63 -10.35 17.77
CA ALA A 16 -26.34 -10.46 16.36
C ALA A 16 -25.00 -11.20 16.23
N ALA A 17 -25.06 -12.40 15.70
CA ALA A 17 -23.91 -13.18 15.28
C ALA A 17 -23.03 -12.38 14.31
N VAL A 18 -21.74 -12.21 14.60
CA VAL A 18 -20.77 -11.64 13.64
C VAL A 18 -19.48 -12.46 13.63
N CYS A 19 -19.55 -13.49 12.80
CA CYS A 19 -18.53 -14.03 11.91
C CYS A 19 -17.18 -13.24 11.84
N LEU A 20 -16.02 -13.91 11.99
CA LEU A 20 -14.63 -13.40 11.82
C LEU A 20 -14.01 -13.51 10.41
N SER A 21 -13.42 -12.44 9.84
CA SER A 21 -12.89 -12.43 8.45
C SER A 21 -11.51 -13.03 8.26
N ARG A 22 -11.35 -13.90 7.25
CA ARG A 22 -10.07 -14.53 6.89
C ARG A 22 -9.17 -13.62 6.05
N GLU A 23 -9.67 -12.46 5.64
CA GLU A 23 -8.90 -11.34 5.09
C GLU A 23 -8.02 -10.64 6.12
N HIS A 24 -8.34 -10.80 7.41
CA HIS A 24 -7.50 -10.35 8.51
C HIS A 24 -6.45 -11.39 8.98
N VAL A 25 -6.37 -12.55 8.31
CA VAL A 25 -5.67 -13.75 8.81
C VAL A 25 -4.60 -14.30 7.87
N LYS A 26 -4.71 -14.12 6.55
CA LYS A 26 -3.68 -14.58 5.59
C LYS A 26 -2.54 -13.57 5.39
N ARG A 27 -1.91 -13.14 6.49
CA ARG A 27 -0.54 -12.55 6.51
C ARG A 27 0.51 -13.49 7.10
N VAL A 28 0.31 -14.81 6.98
CA VAL A 28 1.32 -15.83 7.30
C VAL A 28 1.44 -16.83 6.15
N VAL A 29 1.94 -16.37 4.99
CA VAL A 29 3.12 -16.91 4.27
C VAL A 29 3.57 -15.74 3.36
N ALA A 30 4.80 -15.27 3.55
CA ALA A 30 5.32 -13.94 3.18
C ALA A 30 5.10 -13.48 1.71
N PRO A 31 4.93 -12.15 1.52
CA PRO A 31 6.01 -11.38 0.90
C PRO A 31 6.39 -10.09 1.66
N ALA A 32 7.68 -10.02 1.99
CA ALA A 32 8.62 -8.90 2.26
C ALA A 32 8.23 -7.52 2.87
N SER A 33 6.98 -7.20 3.25
CA SER A 33 6.72 -5.90 3.91
C SER A 33 5.65 -5.88 5.01
N ALA A 34 5.28 -7.04 5.57
CA ALA A 34 4.59 -7.09 6.85
C ALA A 34 5.61 -7.33 7.96
N ARG A 35 5.89 -6.30 8.77
CA ARG A 35 6.66 -6.46 10.01
C ARG A 35 5.76 -7.12 11.06
N CYS A 36 6.16 -8.29 11.55
CA CYS A 36 5.85 -8.71 12.91
C CYS A 36 6.36 -7.62 13.86
N ILE A 37 5.55 -7.11 14.77
CA ILE A 37 6.08 -6.32 15.88
C ILE A 37 6.56 -7.33 16.94
N CYS A 38 7.71 -7.93 16.67
CA CYS A 38 8.60 -8.30 17.76
C CYS A 38 9.29 -6.99 18.15
N THR A 39 8.91 -6.41 19.28
CA THR A 39 9.75 -5.43 19.95
C THR A 39 10.95 -6.17 20.51
N SER A 40 12.00 -6.31 19.70
CA SER A 40 13.35 -6.44 20.23
C SER A 40 13.75 -5.05 20.72
N ALA A 41 13.47 -4.77 21.99
CA ALA A 41 14.06 -3.61 22.66
C ALA A 41 15.49 -4.00 23.02
N THR A 42 16.48 -3.30 22.43
CA THR A 42 17.83 -3.30 23.00
C THR A 42 17.73 -2.62 24.36
N ILE A 43 18.07 -3.37 25.40
CA ILE A 43 18.03 -2.93 26.79
C ILE A 43 19.05 -1.81 26.96
N SER A 44 18.60 -0.58 27.23
CA SER A 44 19.45 0.44 27.82
C SER A 44 18.71 1.20 28.92
N SER A 45 19.27 1.05 30.13
CA SER A 45 19.24 1.90 31.33
C SER A 45 17.94 2.05 32.15
N SER A 46 18.01 1.41 33.33
CA SER A 46 17.82 1.99 34.68
C SER A 46 16.42 2.42 35.13
N GLY A 47 15.44 1.51 35.07
CA GLY A 47 14.15 1.72 35.76
C GLY A 47 13.11 0.61 35.65
N ASP A 48 13.28 -0.36 34.75
CA ASP A 48 12.33 -1.46 34.56
C ASP A 48 12.77 -2.74 35.27
N SER A 49 11.78 -3.52 35.73
CA SER A 49 12.00 -4.82 36.38
C SER A 49 12.66 -5.80 35.41
N ASN A 50 13.65 -6.57 35.89
CA ASN A 50 14.24 -7.72 35.19
C ASN A 50 13.25 -8.91 35.04
N VAL A 51 12.03 -8.75 35.56
CA VAL A 51 10.93 -9.71 35.50
C VAL A 51 9.83 -9.15 34.62
N ARG A 52 9.47 -9.91 33.59
CA ARG A 52 8.38 -9.60 32.66
C ARG A 52 7.15 -10.46 32.96
N GLN A 53 5.98 -9.85 32.97
CA GLN A 53 4.70 -10.52 33.17
C GLN A 53 4.14 -10.96 31.82
N TYR A 54 3.80 -12.25 31.65
CA TYR A 54 2.96 -12.68 30.52
C TYR A 54 1.52 -12.23 30.74
N VAL A 55 0.88 -11.70 29.70
CA VAL A 55 -0.53 -11.33 29.70
C VAL A 55 -1.21 -11.87 28.44
N SER A 56 -2.31 -12.59 28.61
CA SER A 56 -3.28 -12.85 27.55
C SER A 56 -4.51 -11.99 27.79
N LEU A 57 -5.08 -11.38 26.76
CA LEU A 57 -6.29 -10.55 26.91
C LEU A 57 -7.26 -10.82 25.78
N TYR A 58 -8.54 -10.87 26.11
CA TYR A 58 -9.60 -10.92 25.12
C TYR A 58 -10.84 -10.17 25.60
N ASN A 59 -11.31 -9.23 24.79
CA ASN A 59 -12.54 -8.50 25.08
C ASN A 59 -13.33 -8.26 23.79
N TYR A 60 -14.58 -8.70 23.76
CA TYR A 60 -15.54 -8.36 22.70
C TYR A 60 -16.23 -7.05 23.06
N THR A 61 -15.86 -5.98 22.39
CA THR A 61 -16.44 -4.65 22.61
C THR A 61 -16.53 -3.93 21.28
N ASP A 62 -17.69 -3.35 20.99
CA ASP A 62 -17.90 -2.61 19.75
C ASP A 62 -16.99 -1.39 19.71
N VAL A 63 -16.04 -1.41 18.79
CA VAL A 63 -15.14 -0.31 18.47
C VAL A 63 -15.62 0.32 17.18
N ASP A 64 -15.90 1.62 17.22
CA ASP A 64 -16.29 2.40 16.05
C ASP A 64 -15.24 2.25 14.92
N ALA A 65 -15.70 1.78 13.75
CA ALA A 65 -14.90 1.58 12.55
C ALA A 65 -14.10 2.83 12.13
N THR A 66 -14.67 4.01 12.37
CA THR A 66 -14.04 5.29 12.03
C THR A 66 -12.91 5.65 13.01
N GLU A 67 -13.01 5.22 14.26
CA GLU A 67 -12.03 5.46 15.33
C GLU A 67 -10.93 4.39 15.38
N LEU A 68 -11.19 3.19 14.86
CA LEU A 68 -10.29 2.05 14.92
C LEU A 68 -8.85 2.34 14.43
N PRO A 69 -8.60 3.08 13.33
CA PRO A 69 -7.25 3.43 12.91
C PRO A 69 -6.52 4.37 13.90
N TYR A 70 -7.26 5.24 14.59
CA TYR A 70 -6.72 6.13 15.61
C TYR A 70 -6.45 5.37 16.91
N LEU A 71 -7.37 4.51 17.33
CA LEU A 71 -7.23 3.64 18.50
C LEU A 71 -6.01 2.72 18.37
N ARG A 72 -5.81 2.07 17.21
CA ARG A 72 -4.63 1.23 16.94
C ARG A 72 -3.31 1.97 17.13
N ARG A 73 -3.22 3.21 16.63
CA ARG A 73 -2.01 4.04 16.78
C ARG A 73 -1.77 4.46 18.22
N ARG A 74 -2.82 4.83 18.94
CA ARG A 74 -2.74 5.18 20.38
C ARG A 74 -2.31 4.00 21.23
N VAL A 75 -2.92 2.82 21.02
CA VAL A 75 -2.55 1.57 21.71
C VAL A 75 -1.09 1.24 21.44
N LEU A 76 -0.65 1.27 20.19
CA LEU A 76 0.74 0.97 19.84
C LEU A 76 1.74 1.96 20.45
N ALA A 77 1.44 3.27 20.42
CA ALA A 77 2.31 4.28 21.00
C ALA A 77 2.44 4.12 22.52
N ALA A 78 1.31 3.98 23.23
CA ALA A 78 1.29 3.78 24.67
C ALA A 78 1.98 2.47 25.08
N TRP A 79 1.77 1.39 24.33
CA TRP A 79 2.34 0.08 24.64
C TRP A 79 3.84 0.01 24.35
N ARG A 80 4.32 0.77 23.35
CA ARG A 80 5.76 0.94 23.11
C ARG A 80 6.45 1.65 24.27
N GLU A 81 5.82 2.69 24.82
CA GLU A 81 6.32 3.41 25.99
C GLU A 81 6.33 2.55 27.27
N MET A 82 5.38 1.61 27.38
CA MET A 82 5.33 0.63 28.48
C MET A 82 6.17 -0.63 28.23
N HIS A 83 6.99 -0.65 27.17
CA HIS A 83 7.83 -1.79 26.79
C HIS A 83 7.05 -3.11 26.61
N VAL A 84 5.80 -3.05 26.16
CA VAL A 84 4.98 -4.23 25.88
C VAL A 84 5.48 -4.92 24.60
N THR A 85 5.63 -6.24 24.64
CA THR A 85 6.04 -7.07 23.51
C THR A 85 5.04 -8.20 23.29
N GLY A 86 4.63 -8.49 22.07
CA GLY A 86 3.63 -9.56 21.87
C GLY A 86 2.84 -9.45 20.59
N ARG A 87 1.82 -10.30 20.48
CA ARG A 87 0.87 -10.35 19.38
C ARG A 87 -0.43 -9.72 19.83
N VAL A 88 -0.92 -8.73 19.08
CA VAL A 88 -2.08 -7.91 19.44
C VAL A 88 -2.97 -7.77 18.22
N TYR A 89 -4.25 -8.07 18.39
CA TYR A 89 -5.30 -7.98 17.39
C TYR A 89 -6.36 -7.03 17.92
N LEU A 90 -6.67 -5.99 17.16
CA LEU A 90 -7.67 -4.99 17.50
C LEU A 90 -8.54 -4.73 16.28
N ALA A 91 -9.85 -4.95 16.42
CA ALA A 91 -10.86 -4.87 15.36
C ALA A 91 -12.13 -4.15 15.87
N GLU A 92 -13.13 -4.00 15.00
CA GLU A 92 -14.41 -3.38 15.34
C GLU A 92 -15.16 -4.18 16.41
N GLU A 93 -14.86 -5.47 16.51
CA GLU A 93 -15.48 -6.41 17.44
C GLU A 93 -14.74 -6.48 18.78
N GLY A 94 -13.57 -5.83 18.91
CA GLY A 94 -12.81 -5.75 20.15
C GLY A 94 -11.33 -6.12 20.02
N ILE A 95 -10.73 -6.68 21.07
CA ILE A 95 -9.28 -6.90 21.18
C ILE A 95 -8.93 -8.33 21.61
N ASN A 96 -7.89 -8.92 21.01
CA ASN A 96 -7.22 -10.15 21.44
C ASN A 96 -5.72 -9.93 21.51
N ALA A 97 -5.04 -10.28 22.59
CA ALA A 97 -3.59 -10.19 22.63
C ALA A 97 -2.94 -11.27 23.48
N GLN A 98 -1.69 -11.59 23.14
CA GLN A 98 -0.76 -12.35 23.95
C GLN A 98 0.56 -11.60 23.99
N LEU A 99 0.94 -11.12 25.15
CA LEU A 99 2.03 -10.17 25.31
C LEU A 99 2.81 -10.39 26.59
N THR A 100 3.96 -9.73 26.68
CA THR A 100 4.80 -9.64 27.87
C THR A 100 5.19 -8.19 28.10
N LEU A 101 5.22 -7.75 29.35
CA LEU A 101 5.61 -6.39 29.74
C LEU A 101 6.36 -6.41 31.07
N PRO A 102 7.21 -5.41 31.38
CA PRO A 102 7.84 -5.31 32.69
C PRO A 102 6.79 -5.33 33.81
N GLU A 103 7.00 -6.12 34.87
CA GLU A 103 6.02 -6.33 35.94
C GLU A 103 5.59 -5.00 36.60
N ASN A 104 6.53 -4.07 36.79
CA ASN A 104 6.27 -2.75 37.36
C ASN A 104 5.36 -1.85 36.49
N ARG A 105 5.08 -2.23 35.24
CA ARG A 105 4.19 -1.51 34.32
C ARG A 105 2.78 -2.12 34.22
N LEU A 106 2.54 -3.25 34.87
CA LEU A 106 1.28 -3.99 34.76
C LEU A 106 0.06 -3.16 35.15
N GLN A 107 0.14 -2.42 36.26
CA GLN A 107 -0.98 -1.59 36.72
C GLN A 107 -1.32 -0.48 35.71
N ALA A 108 -0.30 0.21 35.19
CA ALA A 108 -0.49 1.25 34.19
C ALA A 108 -1.08 0.69 32.88
N PHE A 109 -0.61 -0.49 32.47
CA PHE A 109 -1.13 -1.22 31.32
C PHE A 109 -2.62 -1.56 31.49
N ALA A 110 -3.01 -2.13 32.63
CA ALA A 110 -4.38 -2.56 32.90
C ALA A 110 -5.39 -1.39 32.91
N THR A 111 -4.92 -0.16 33.19
CA THR A 111 -5.75 1.06 33.20
C THR A 111 -5.63 1.91 31.92
N SER A 112 -4.82 1.50 30.95
CA SER A 112 -4.44 2.35 29.80
C SER A 112 -5.58 2.58 28.80
N PHE A 113 -6.49 1.62 28.63
CA PHE A 113 -7.62 1.72 27.70
C PHE A 113 -8.89 1.10 28.31
N PRO A 114 -9.50 1.72 29.34
CA PRO A 114 -10.59 1.13 30.13
C PRO A 114 -11.88 0.89 29.34
N ARG A 115 -12.04 1.53 28.17
CA ARG A 115 -13.14 1.23 27.24
C ARG A 115 -12.91 0.00 26.37
N LEU A 116 -11.67 -0.47 26.29
CA LEU A 116 -11.24 -1.55 25.39
C LEU A 116 -10.87 -2.82 26.15
N PHE A 117 -10.25 -2.69 27.32
CA PHE A 117 -9.97 -3.79 28.25
C PHE A 117 -9.71 -3.23 29.64
N GLY A 118 -9.82 -4.09 30.65
CA GLY A 118 -9.52 -3.79 32.03
C GLY A 118 -8.91 -5.01 32.71
N PRO A 119 -8.56 -4.94 34.01
CA PRO A 119 -8.05 -6.08 34.78
C PRO A 119 -8.90 -7.34 34.64
N GLU A 120 -10.22 -7.19 34.51
CA GLU A 120 -11.19 -8.27 34.33
C GLU A 120 -11.11 -8.99 32.97
N HIS A 121 -10.43 -8.40 31.98
CA HIS A 121 -10.24 -8.93 30.63
C HIS A 121 -8.82 -9.46 30.39
N MET A 122 -7.97 -9.45 31.44
CA MET A 122 -6.57 -9.84 31.38
C MET A 122 -6.34 -11.12 32.18
N TYR A 123 -5.60 -12.04 31.58
CA TYR A 123 -5.03 -13.20 32.23
C TYR A 123 -3.53 -12.97 32.44
N LEU A 124 -3.08 -13.05 33.68
CA LEU A 124 -1.67 -12.96 34.02
C LEU A 124 -1.12 -14.39 34.04
N GLY A 125 -0.17 -14.69 33.16
CA GLY A 125 0.51 -15.99 33.15
C GLY A 125 1.85 -15.94 33.87
N ALA A 126 2.78 -16.80 33.44
CA ALA A 126 4.10 -16.92 34.06
C ALA A 126 4.88 -15.59 34.07
N ARG A 127 5.63 -15.38 35.15
CA ARG A 127 6.65 -14.34 35.26
C ARG A 127 7.94 -14.86 34.62
N ILE A 128 8.50 -14.08 33.71
CA ILE A 128 9.65 -14.44 32.89
C ILE A 128 10.83 -13.60 33.36
N SER A 129 11.88 -14.24 33.89
CA SER A 129 13.15 -13.59 34.19
C SER A 129 14.03 -13.49 32.94
N ASP A 130 14.71 -12.36 32.76
CA ASP A 130 15.53 -12.06 31.57
C ASP A 130 16.67 -13.07 31.28
N ASP A 131 17.04 -13.94 32.21
CA ASP A 131 18.08 -14.98 32.04
C ASP A 131 17.70 -16.08 31.02
N THR A 132 16.46 -16.12 30.54
CA THR A 132 15.94 -17.16 29.62
C THR A 132 15.84 -16.71 28.15
N ALA A 133 16.57 -15.67 27.76
CA ALA A 133 16.50 -14.97 26.45
C ALA A 133 16.66 -15.83 25.17
N HIS A 134 16.91 -17.14 25.27
CA HIS A 134 17.05 -18.05 24.13
C HIS A 134 15.86 -19.01 23.91
N SER A 135 14.81 -18.98 24.74
CA SER A 135 13.57 -19.72 24.47
C SER A 135 12.41 -18.77 24.21
N SER A 136 11.61 -19.05 23.18
CA SER A 136 10.32 -18.38 22.97
C SER A 136 9.55 -18.37 24.29
N PRO A 137 9.11 -17.21 24.82
CA PRO A 137 8.41 -17.13 26.11
C PRO A 137 7.11 -17.97 26.15
N PHE A 138 6.60 -18.36 24.98
CA PHE A 138 5.45 -19.24 24.82
C PHE A 138 5.76 -20.72 25.08
N LYS A 139 7.02 -21.11 25.23
CA LYS A 139 7.43 -22.49 25.51
C LYS A 139 7.46 -22.82 27.02
N ALA A 140 7.52 -21.79 27.88
CA ALA A 140 7.56 -21.94 29.35
C ALA A 140 6.16 -21.98 30.01
N LEU A 141 5.09 -21.67 29.26
CA LEU A 141 3.71 -21.66 29.77
C LEU A 141 3.15 -23.06 30.10
N SER A 142 3.84 -24.14 29.70
CA SER A 142 3.44 -25.52 29.98
C SER A 142 3.79 -25.99 31.41
N GLU A 143 4.42 -25.16 32.25
CA GLU A 143 5.00 -25.58 33.53
C GLU A 143 4.23 -25.12 34.78
N HIS A 144 3.11 -24.40 34.65
CA HIS A 144 2.29 -23.93 35.79
C HIS A 144 0.81 -24.35 35.65
N PRO A 145 0.45 -25.59 36.04
CA PRO A 145 -0.89 -26.16 35.87
C PRO A 145 -1.95 -25.71 36.91
N ASP A 146 -1.56 -24.99 37.97
CA ASP A 146 -2.42 -24.77 39.14
C ASP A 146 -3.17 -23.42 39.16
N GLU A 147 -2.96 -22.54 38.18
CA GLU A 147 -3.77 -21.32 38.03
C GLU A 147 -4.90 -21.55 37.00
N PRO A 148 -6.18 -21.48 37.39
CA PRO A 148 -7.29 -21.71 36.47
C PRO A 148 -7.36 -20.61 35.42
N SER A 149 -7.33 -21.00 34.14
CA SER A 149 -7.62 -20.10 33.02
C SER A 149 -9.01 -19.49 33.19
N LEU A 150 -9.07 -18.15 33.31
CA LEU A 150 -10.33 -17.40 33.30
C LEU A 150 -10.93 -17.25 31.90
N PHE A 151 -10.19 -17.65 30.86
CA PHE A 151 -10.68 -17.68 29.48
C PHE A 151 -11.73 -18.78 29.33
N LYS A 152 -12.89 -18.42 28.75
CA LYS A 152 -13.99 -19.34 28.50
C LYS A 152 -14.07 -19.72 27.02
N GLY A 153 -14.25 -21.01 26.74
CA GLY A 153 -14.49 -21.57 25.43
C GLY A 153 -13.24 -22.02 24.68
N LYS A 154 -13.19 -21.77 23.37
CA LYS A 154 -12.18 -22.33 22.46
C LYS A 154 -11.26 -21.25 21.89
N ASN A 155 -9.96 -21.44 22.04
CA ASN A 155 -8.94 -20.58 21.46
C ASN A 155 -8.63 -21.02 20.02
N PHE A 156 -8.86 -20.13 19.04
CA PHE A 156 -8.57 -20.42 17.63
C PHE A 156 -7.14 -20.04 17.28
N VAL A 157 -6.38 -20.98 16.70
CA VAL A 157 -5.00 -20.76 16.30
C VAL A 157 -4.90 -20.91 14.79
N PHE A 158 -4.54 -19.82 14.11
CA PHE A 158 -4.57 -19.73 12.65
C PHE A 158 -3.55 -20.63 11.93
N ASP A 159 -2.57 -21.17 12.66
CA ASP A 159 -1.59 -22.13 12.17
C ASP A 159 -1.79 -23.48 12.87
N GLN A 160 -2.14 -24.50 12.10
CA GLN A 160 -2.38 -25.87 12.58
C GLN A 160 -1.15 -26.50 13.24
N ARG A 161 0.06 -25.94 13.01
CA ARG A 161 1.31 -26.38 13.64
C ARG A 161 1.48 -25.86 15.08
N CYS A 162 0.66 -24.90 15.50
CA CYS A 162 0.76 -24.27 16.81
C CYS A 162 -0.17 -24.90 17.87
N VAL A 163 -0.89 -25.96 17.53
CA VAL A 163 -1.68 -26.75 18.48
C VAL A 163 -0.79 -27.89 19.00
N ALA A 164 -0.39 -27.83 20.28
CA ALA A 164 0.40 -28.89 20.89
C ALA A 164 -0.49 -30.12 21.14
N GLY A 165 -0.09 -31.30 20.62
CA GLY A 165 -0.73 -32.58 20.97
C GLY A 165 -1.28 -33.43 19.82
N ALA A 166 -1.11 -33.08 18.55
CA ALA A 166 -1.53 -33.96 17.44
C ALA A 166 -0.49 -35.05 17.16
N VAL A 167 -0.46 -36.10 17.98
CA VAL A 167 0.11 -37.39 17.57
C VAL A 167 -0.83 -37.97 16.50
N GLY A 168 -0.46 -37.82 15.23
CA GLY A 168 -1.08 -38.52 14.10
C GLY A 168 -2.54 -38.16 13.79
N GLY A 169 -2.75 -37.16 12.92
CA GLY A 169 -4.04 -36.94 12.27
C GLY A 169 -4.36 -35.48 12.01
N ALA A 170 -4.67 -35.15 10.76
CA ALA A 170 -5.15 -33.84 10.34
C ALA A 170 -6.42 -33.43 11.10
N GLY A 171 -6.51 -32.18 11.60
CA GLY A 171 -7.82 -31.54 11.80
C GLY A 171 -8.08 -30.62 13.00
N ALA A 172 -7.14 -30.36 13.91
CA ALA A 172 -7.40 -29.43 15.02
C ALA A 172 -6.92 -28.00 14.69
N GLU A 173 -7.86 -27.08 14.44
CA GLU A 173 -7.59 -25.66 14.18
C GLU A 173 -7.73 -24.77 15.44
N SER A 174 -7.96 -25.37 16.61
CA SER A 174 -8.29 -24.67 17.85
C SER A 174 -8.04 -25.52 19.08
N GLU A 175 -7.70 -24.86 20.19
CA GLU A 175 -7.47 -25.45 21.51
C GLU A 175 -8.67 -25.15 22.42
N VAL A 176 -9.23 -26.18 23.04
CA VAL A 176 -10.33 -26.01 24.02
C VAL A 176 -9.70 -25.58 25.35
N LEU A 177 -10.06 -24.40 25.82
CA LEU A 177 -9.58 -23.87 27.10
C LEU A 177 -10.62 -24.11 28.22
N THR A 178 -11.91 -23.99 27.92
CA THR A 178 -13.03 -24.48 28.78
C THR A 178 -14.19 -25.01 27.95
N GLU A 179 -15.19 -25.61 28.60
CA GLU A 179 -16.39 -26.17 27.96
C GLU A 179 -17.43 -25.12 27.51
N ASP A 180 -17.24 -23.84 27.85
CA ASP A 180 -18.21 -22.78 27.54
C ASP A 180 -18.39 -22.57 26.01
N VAL A 181 -19.63 -22.60 25.52
CA VAL A 181 -19.95 -22.33 24.11
C VAL A 181 -20.40 -20.88 23.93
N LEU A 182 -19.56 -20.07 23.26
CA LEU A 182 -19.73 -18.62 23.14
C LEU A 182 -20.30 -18.18 21.80
N GLY A 183 -20.22 -19.03 20.77
CA GLY A 183 -20.69 -18.73 19.42
C GLY A 183 -21.88 -19.56 18.96
N THR A 184 -22.36 -19.26 17.76
CA THR A 184 -23.41 -20.04 17.08
C THR A 184 -22.97 -20.40 15.66
N CYS A 185 -23.45 -21.54 15.18
CA CYS A 185 -23.19 -22.04 13.85
C CYS A 185 -23.76 -21.08 12.81
N PHE A 186 -22.93 -20.65 11.88
CA PHE A 186 -23.30 -19.73 10.80
C PHE A 186 -24.42 -20.29 9.90
N GLN A 187 -24.51 -21.63 9.78
CA GLN A 187 -25.48 -22.26 8.88
C GLN A 187 -26.83 -22.55 9.55
N CYS A 188 -26.83 -23.00 10.81
CA CYS A 188 -28.05 -23.47 11.47
C CYS A 188 -28.40 -22.74 12.77
N GLY A 189 -27.51 -21.88 13.28
CA GLY A 189 -27.71 -21.13 14.53
C GLY A 189 -27.44 -21.92 15.82
N GLU A 190 -27.19 -23.22 15.76
CA GLU A 190 -26.88 -24.05 16.94
C GLU A 190 -25.60 -23.59 17.65
N PRO A 191 -25.51 -23.69 19.00
CA PRO A 191 -24.30 -23.33 19.75
C PRO A 191 -23.04 -24.00 19.18
N CYS A 192 -22.01 -23.21 18.89
CA CYS A 192 -20.81 -23.68 18.22
C CYS A 192 -19.61 -22.75 18.46
N ASN A 193 -18.45 -23.33 18.81
CA ASN A 193 -17.16 -22.64 18.90
C ASN A 193 -16.17 -23.07 17.79
N ASP A 194 -16.59 -23.95 16.88
CA ASP A 194 -15.74 -24.53 15.86
C ASP A 194 -15.59 -23.62 14.65
N HIS A 195 -14.48 -22.90 14.66
CA HIS A 195 -14.00 -22.13 13.52
C HIS A 195 -13.69 -23.07 12.36
N THR A 196 -14.20 -22.72 11.18
CA THR A 196 -14.11 -23.49 9.95
C THR A 196 -13.76 -22.58 8.80
N ASN A 197 -12.67 -22.96 8.16
CA ASN A 197 -12.21 -22.38 6.91
C ASN A 197 -13.03 -22.94 5.74
N CYS A 198 -13.69 -22.08 4.97
CA CYS A 198 -14.48 -22.52 3.81
C CYS A 198 -13.59 -23.29 2.82
N SER A 199 -13.99 -24.53 2.53
CA SER A 199 -13.30 -25.43 1.60
C SER A 199 -13.27 -24.89 0.15
N ASN A 200 -14.17 -23.97 -0.22
CA ASN A 200 -14.08 -23.29 -1.51
C ASN A 200 -12.88 -22.33 -1.49
N LEU A 201 -11.80 -22.73 -2.14
CA LEU A 201 -10.53 -22.00 -2.19
C LEU A 201 -10.60 -20.66 -2.94
N MET A 202 -11.71 -20.37 -3.63
CA MET A 202 -12.00 -19.06 -4.23
C MET A 202 -12.76 -18.15 -3.27
N CYS A 203 -13.45 -18.72 -2.28
CA CYS A 203 -14.24 -17.97 -1.29
C CYS A 203 -13.40 -17.48 -0.11
N GLY A 204 -12.62 -18.39 0.48
CA GLY A 204 -11.73 -18.03 1.59
C GLY A 204 -12.41 -17.55 2.88
N GLY A 205 -13.73 -17.70 3.03
CA GLY A 205 -14.44 -17.33 4.27
C GLY A 205 -14.00 -18.15 5.49
N LEU A 206 -14.09 -17.54 6.67
CA LEU A 206 -13.94 -18.17 7.98
C LEU A 206 -15.28 -18.02 8.72
N ILE A 207 -15.83 -19.13 9.21
CA ILE A 207 -17.15 -19.19 9.82
C ILE A 207 -17.15 -20.14 11.02
N LEU A 208 -18.07 -19.96 11.97
CA LEU A 208 -18.37 -21.00 12.95
C LEU A 208 -19.27 -22.04 12.29
N LEU A 209 -18.88 -23.31 12.28
CA LEU A 209 -19.64 -24.36 11.63
C LEU A 209 -19.65 -25.60 12.52
N CYS A 210 -20.84 -25.98 13.00
CA CYS A 210 -20.98 -27.17 13.83
C CYS A 210 -20.60 -28.43 13.03
N PRO A 211 -20.22 -29.53 13.71
CA PRO A 211 -19.80 -30.77 13.04
C PRO A 211 -20.80 -31.27 11.99
N ALA A 212 -22.10 -31.20 12.28
CA ALA A 212 -23.16 -31.62 11.36
C ALA A 212 -23.18 -30.79 10.07
N CYS A 213 -23.18 -29.45 10.18
CA CYS A 213 -23.15 -28.56 9.02
C CYS A 213 -21.82 -28.65 8.26
N ARG A 214 -20.70 -28.89 8.95
CA ARG A 214 -19.39 -29.09 8.32
C ARG A 214 -19.38 -30.31 7.41
N VAL A 215 -19.97 -31.42 7.85
CA VAL A 215 -20.13 -32.62 7.01
C VAL A 215 -21.10 -32.35 5.85
N ALA A 216 -22.27 -31.78 6.12
CA ALA A 216 -23.30 -31.52 5.11
C ALA A 216 -22.84 -30.57 3.98
N LEU A 217 -21.96 -29.62 4.30
CA LEU A 217 -21.42 -28.65 3.35
C LEU A 217 -20.03 -28.99 2.80
N LEU A 218 -19.46 -30.15 3.12
CA LEU A 218 -18.07 -30.51 2.76
C LEU A 218 -17.05 -29.45 3.22
N GLY A 219 -17.28 -28.85 4.39
CA GLY A 219 -16.49 -27.76 4.95
C GLY A 219 -16.68 -26.40 4.24
N ALA A 220 -17.63 -26.28 3.31
CA ALA A 220 -17.97 -25.01 2.68
C ALA A 220 -18.91 -24.16 3.56
N CYS A 221 -18.96 -22.85 3.28
CA CYS A 221 -19.82 -21.91 4.01
C CYS A 221 -21.26 -21.79 3.48
N SER A 222 -21.57 -22.41 2.35
CA SER A 222 -22.88 -22.40 1.71
C SER A 222 -23.00 -23.51 0.67
N ASP A 223 -24.21 -23.84 0.23
CA ASP A 223 -24.43 -24.81 -0.84
C ASP A 223 -23.73 -24.41 -2.14
N ALA A 224 -23.74 -23.12 -2.50
CA ALA A 224 -23.02 -22.63 -3.67
C ALA A 224 -21.51 -22.93 -3.56
N CYS A 225 -20.91 -22.67 -2.39
CA CYS A 225 -19.49 -23.00 -2.17
C CYS A 225 -19.25 -24.52 -2.17
N ARG A 226 -20.20 -25.32 -1.66
CA ARG A 226 -20.12 -26.78 -1.69
C ARG A 226 -20.06 -27.31 -3.13
N GLU A 227 -20.87 -26.76 -4.04
CA GLU A 227 -20.86 -27.21 -5.43
C GLU A 227 -19.52 -26.90 -6.13
N GLU A 228 -18.86 -25.79 -5.81
CA GLU A 228 -17.51 -25.54 -6.31
C GLU A 228 -16.47 -26.48 -5.72
N VAL A 229 -16.59 -26.82 -4.44
CA VAL A 229 -15.72 -27.82 -3.80
C VAL A 229 -15.84 -29.16 -4.51
N LYS A 230 -17.06 -29.58 -4.89
CA LYS A 230 -17.28 -30.80 -5.68
C LYS A 230 -16.60 -30.71 -7.05
N LYS A 231 -16.76 -29.60 -7.78
CA LYS A 231 -16.11 -29.41 -9.09
C LYS A 231 -14.58 -29.46 -9.00
N MET A 232 -14.02 -28.83 -7.98
CA MET A 232 -12.57 -28.75 -7.78
C MET A 232 -11.95 -30.06 -7.30
N ARG A 233 -12.74 -30.96 -6.68
CA ARG A 233 -12.25 -32.19 -6.03
C ARG A 233 -11.50 -33.11 -6.98
N ASP A 234 -11.97 -33.20 -8.23
CA ASP A 234 -11.46 -34.16 -9.22
C ASP A 234 -10.47 -33.52 -10.22
N MET A 235 -10.14 -32.24 -10.03
CA MET A 235 -9.21 -31.51 -10.91
C MET A 235 -7.74 -31.79 -10.55
N THR A 236 -6.90 -31.96 -11.57
CA THR A 236 -5.44 -31.98 -11.37
C THR A 236 -4.92 -30.61 -10.91
N GLY A 237 -3.77 -30.58 -10.22
CA GLY A 237 -3.19 -29.34 -9.69
C GLY A 237 -3.06 -28.18 -10.71
N PRO A 238 -2.59 -28.41 -11.96
CA PRO A 238 -2.57 -27.40 -13.01
C PRO A 238 -3.96 -26.94 -13.45
N ALA A 239 -4.90 -27.88 -13.65
CA ALA A 239 -6.27 -27.57 -14.05
C ALA A 239 -7.01 -26.75 -12.99
N LEU A 240 -6.83 -27.11 -11.72
CA LEU A 240 -7.39 -26.39 -10.57
C LEU A 240 -6.89 -24.93 -10.51
N ARG A 241 -5.60 -24.69 -10.76
CA ARG A 241 -5.05 -23.32 -10.77
C ARG A 241 -5.65 -22.47 -11.90
N THR A 242 -5.76 -23.03 -13.10
CA THR A 242 -6.37 -22.34 -14.26
C THR A 242 -7.84 -22.05 -14.01
N TYR A 243 -8.59 -23.05 -13.52
CA TYR A 243 -10.01 -22.92 -13.20
C TYR A 243 -10.26 -21.79 -12.20
N ARG A 244 -9.51 -21.76 -11.10
CA ARG A 244 -9.60 -20.72 -10.07
C ARG A 244 -9.29 -19.33 -10.63
N LYS A 245 -8.28 -19.20 -11.50
CA LYS A 245 -7.92 -17.91 -12.11
C LYS A 245 -9.04 -17.36 -12.99
N GLN A 246 -9.78 -18.22 -13.69
CA GLN A 246 -10.88 -17.84 -14.60
C GLN A 246 -12.20 -17.56 -13.87
N HIS A 247 -12.42 -18.16 -12.70
CA HIS A 247 -13.72 -18.17 -12.02
C HIS A 247 -13.74 -17.38 -10.71
N ALA A 248 -12.59 -16.97 -10.17
CA ALA A 248 -12.51 -16.22 -8.91
C ALA A 248 -13.28 -14.89 -8.95
N SER A 249 -13.35 -14.22 -10.10
CA SER A 249 -14.06 -12.94 -10.26
C SER A 249 -15.58 -13.07 -10.25
N LYS A 250 -16.14 -14.27 -10.47
CA LYS A 250 -17.59 -14.53 -10.51
C LYS A 250 -18.21 -14.77 -9.14
N TRP A 251 -17.37 -14.92 -8.12
CA TRP A 251 -17.84 -15.14 -6.75
C TRP A 251 -18.19 -13.80 -6.11
N HIS A 252 -19.45 -13.65 -5.68
CA HIS A 252 -20.00 -12.54 -4.89
C HIS A 252 -20.66 -13.10 -3.62
N TYR A 253 -20.70 -12.35 -2.51
CA TYR A 253 -20.68 -12.96 -1.16
C TYR A 253 -21.79 -12.50 -0.22
N ASN A 254 -22.39 -13.47 0.49
CA ASN A 254 -23.29 -13.27 1.63
C ASN A 254 -22.64 -13.54 3.00
N VAL A 255 -21.35 -13.92 3.04
CA VAL A 255 -20.62 -14.22 4.29
C VAL A 255 -19.80 -13.00 4.68
N PRO A 256 -19.78 -12.56 5.96
CA PRO A 256 -19.13 -11.31 6.37
C PRO A 256 -17.62 -11.18 6.05
N ASN A 257 -16.98 -12.26 5.57
CA ASN A 257 -15.59 -12.60 5.87
C ASN A 257 -14.77 -13.21 4.74
N ALA A 258 -15.35 -13.28 3.56
CA ALA A 258 -14.73 -13.90 2.39
C ALA A 258 -13.58 -13.04 1.81
N LEU A 259 -12.60 -13.69 1.16
CA LEU A 259 -11.36 -13.15 0.55
C LEU A 259 -11.55 -12.16 -0.62
N SER A 260 -12.70 -11.56 -0.68
CA SER A 260 -13.28 -10.86 -1.81
C SER A 260 -14.06 -9.63 -1.41
N ARG A 261 -14.23 -9.42 -0.09
CA ARG A 261 -14.66 -8.14 0.47
C ARG A 261 -13.50 -7.15 0.47
N LEU A 262 -12.23 -7.59 0.49
CA LEU A 262 -11.11 -6.77 0.07
C LEU A 262 -11.12 -6.70 -1.46
N GLN A 263 -11.90 -5.77 -1.98
CA GLN A 263 -11.28 -4.94 -3.01
C GLN A 263 -10.01 -4.37 -2.38
N TYR A 264 -8.87 -4.59 -3.04
CA TYR A 264 -7.57 -4.08 -2.65
C TYR A 264 -7.63 -2.54 -2.64
N ARG A 265 -8.18 -1.94 -1.58
CA ARG A 265 -8.03 -0.53 -1.29
C ARG A 265 -6.66 -0.37 -0.66
N ALA A 266 -5.68 -0.06 -1.49
CA ALA A 266 -4.39 0.42 -1.02
C ALA A 266 -4.69 1.61 -0.09
N SER A 267 -4.29 1.49 1.18
CA SER A 267 -4.50 2.53 2.18
C SER A 267 -3.81 3.82 1.75
N ALA A 268 -4.62 4.70 1.19
CA ALA A 268 -4.31 6.06 0.83
C ALA A 268 -4.27 6.96 2.07
N ARG A 269 -3.16 6.92 2.80
CA ARG A 269 -2.66 8.11 3.54
C ARG A 269 -1.12 8.10 3.51
N GLY A 270 -0.58 7.99 2.31
CA GLY A 270 0.76 8.46 1.97
C GLY A 270 0.59 9.63 1.00
N PHE A 271 1.46 10.64 1.10
CA PHE A 271 1.59 11.68 0.07
C PHE A 271 1.96 11.01 -1.26
N SER A 272 0.95 10.61 -2.01
CA SER A 272 1.02 10.23 -3.42
C SER A 272 -0.27 10.75 -4.02
N SER A 273 -0.15 11.68 -4.97
CA SER A 273 -1.29 12.26 -5.70
C SER A 273 -2.04 11.24 -6.57
N SER A 274 -1.64 9.97 -6.56
CA SER A 274 -2.24 8.91 -7.37
C SER A 274 -3.15 7.95 -6.58
N ALA A 275 -3.40 8.22 -5.29
CA ALA A 275 -4.19 7.32 -4.44
C ALA A 275 -5.39 8.02 -3.80
N ILE A 276 -6.32 8.57 -4.60
CA ILE A 276 -7.71 8.68 -4.15
C ILE A 276 -8.51 7.55 -4.80
N ASP A 277 -9.30 6.93 -3.96
CA ASP A 277 -9.92 5.63 -4.09
C ASP A 277 -10.97 5.61 -5.23
N SER A 278 -10.63 5.01 -6.38
CA SER A 278 -11.56 4.85 -7.52
C SER A 278 -12.58 3.72 -7.33
N SER A 279 -12.83 3.27 -6.10
CA SER A 279 -13.69 2.12 -5.82
C SER A 279 -15.00 2.46 -5.11
N SER A 280 -15.66 3.54 -5.54
CA SER A 280 -17.10 3.67 -5.32
C SER A 280 -17.82 3.88 -6.65
N SER A 281 -18.77 3.02 -6.94
CA SER A 281 -19.84 3.22 -7.92
C SER A 281 -20.79 4.34 -7.45
N ASP A 282 -20.22 5.50 -7.23
CA ASP A 282 -20.89 6.71 -6.74
C ASP A 282 -20.49 7.79 -7.76
N ASP A 283 -21.43 8.58 -8.26
CA ASP A 283 -21.24 9.68 -9.23
C ASP A 283 -20.36 10.83 -8.71
N ARG A 284 -19.43 10.54 -7.79
CA ARG A 284 -18.52 11.47 -7.15
C ARG A 284 -17.27 11.62 -8.02
N LEU A 285 -16.98 12.87 -8.35
CA LEU A 285 -15.80 13.30 -9.09
C LEU A 285 -14.53 12.78 -8.41
N ASP A 286 -13.71 12.00 -9.13
CA ASP A 286 -12.37 11.60 -8.66
C ASP A 286 -11.48 12.83 -8.47
N LEU A 287 -10.56 12.80 -7.51
CA LEU A 287 -9.69 13.93 -7.18
C LEU A 287 -8.86 14.38 -8.38
N ASN A 288 -8.29 13.46 -9.17
CA ASN A 288 -7.51 13.86 -10.34
C ASN A 288 -8.39 14.54 -11.37
N THR A 289 -9.64 14.08 -11.53
CA THR A 289 -10.63 14.75 -12.37
C THR A 289 -10.97 16.14 -11.85
N TYR A 290 -11.22 16.29 -10.55
CA TYR A 290 -11.46 17.60 -9.93
C TYR A 290 -10.28 18.56 -10.10
N VAL A 291 -9.07 18.13 -9.75
CA VAL A 291 -7.85 18.93 -9.88
C VAL A 291 -7.64 19.35 -11.34
N PHE A 292 -7.83 18.44 -12.28
CA PHE A 292 -7.72 18.73 -13.70
C PHE A 292 -8.75 19.77 -14.16
N GLN A 293 -10.02 19.64 -13.74
CA GLN A 293 -11.11 20.53 -14.11
C GLN A 293 -11.02 21.90 -13.44
N MET A 294 -10.47 21.98 -12.23
CA MET A 294 -10.22 23.24 -11.52
C MET A 294 -8.95 23.96 -12.00
N SER A 295 -8.19 23.35 -12.90
CA SER A 295 -6.99 23.94 -13.50
C SER A 295 -7.30 24.48 -14.89
N SER A 296 -6.73 25.64 -15.24
CA SER A 296 -6.90 26.24 -16.57
C SER A 296 -6.59 25.25 -17.69
N PRO A 297 -7.33 25.32 -18.81
CA PRO A 297 -7.11 24.45 -19.96
C PRO A 297 -5.71 24.68 -20.54
N LEU A 298 -5.08 23.61 -21.03
CA LEU A 298 -3.86 23.75 -21.83
C LEU A 298 -4.22 24.13 -23.26
N GLU A 299 -3.25 24.70 -23.96
CA GLU A 299 -3.31 24.82 -25.42
C GLU A 299 -3.43 23.43 -26.06
N ASP A 300 -4.25 23.31 -27.10
CA ASP A 300 -4.59 22.05 -27.75
C ASP A 300 -5.23 20.98 -26.82
N GLU A 301 -5.97 21.35 -25.77
CA GLU A 301 -6.54 20.38 -24.79
C GLU A 301 -7.33 19.22 -25.42
N ALA A 302 -8.10 19.49 -26.49
CA ALA A 302 -8.82 18.44 -27.21
C ALA A 302 -7.88 17.45 -27.92
N LEU A 303 -6.79 17.94 -28.53
CA LEU A 303 -5.79 17.10 -29.18
C LEU A 303 -4.95 16.34 -28.15
N LEU A 304 -4.64 16.97 -27.01
CA LEU A 304 -4.01 16.32 -25.86
C LEU A 304 -4.88 15.16 -25.34
N GLN A 305 -6.20 15.35 -25.23
CA GLN A 305 -7.12 14.28 -24.84
C GLN A 305 -7.13 13.14 -25.87
N GLU A 306 -7.21 13.48 -27.17
CA GLU A 306 -7.14 12.48 -28.24
C GLU A 306 -5.83 11.69 -28.20
N LEU A 307 -4.69 12.34 -27.95
CA LEU A 307 -3.38 11.69 -27.80
C LEU A 307 -3.38 10.69 -26.65
N ARG A 308 -3.95 11.06 -25.49
CA ARG A 308 -4.07 10.14 -24.34
C ARG A 308 -4.91 8.92 -24.70
N ASP A 309 -6.07 9.12 -25.31
CA ASP A 309 -6.99 8.04 -25.67
C ASP A 309 -6.37 7.11 -26.72
N ALA A 310 -5.70 7.68 -27.73
CA ALA A 310 -4.97 6.92 -28.74
C ALA A 310 -3.79 6.15 -28.13
N THR A 311 -3.04 6.76 -27.20
CA THR A 311 -1.96 6.08 -26.46
C THR A 311 -2.48 4.88 -25.69
N GLN A 312 -3.58 5.04 -24.96
CA GLN A 312 -4.20 3.94 -24.19
C GLN A 312 -4.69 2.80 -25.08
N ARG A 313 -5.19 3.11 -26.27
CA ARG A 313 -5.73 2.14 -27.22
C ARG A 313 -4.66 1.40 -28.01
N GLU A 314 -3.59 2.08 -28.41
CA GLU A 314 -2.64 1.56 -29.42
C GLU A 314 -1.33 1.07 -28.83
N TRP A 315 -0.89 1.61 -27.69
CA TRP A 315 0.47 1.38 -27.20
C TRP A 315 0.52 0.46 -26.00
N PRO A 316 1.33 -0.62 -26.05
CA PRO A 316 1.62 -1.41 -24.86
C PRO A 316 2.37 -0.53 -23.86
N LYS A 317 2.08 -0.72 -22.57
CA LYS A 317 2.64 0.09 -21.48
C LYS A 317 2.15 1.55 -21.46
N SER A 318 0.91 1.80 -21.89
CA SER A 318 0.30 3.13 -21.82
C SER A 318 0.28 3.72 -20.40
N GLU A 319 0.47 2.92 -19.35
CA GLU A 319 0.72 3.38 -17.98
C GLU A 319 2.04 4.15 -17.77
N GLN A 320 2.90 4.26 -18.79
CA GLN A 320 4.08 5.12 -18.80
C GLN A 320 3.74 6.59 -19.08
N LEU A 321 2.53 6.88 -19.56
CA LEU A 321 2.09 8.24 -19.80
C LEU A 321 1.93 8.99 -18.47
N ILE A 322 2.44 10.22 -18.41
CA ILE A 322 2.20 11.09 -17.25
C ILE A 322 0.72 11.39 -17.06
N ASP A 323 0.30 11.73 -15.85
CA ASP A 323 -1.08 12.11 -15.54
C ASP A 323 -1.44 13.49 -16.13
N ALA A 324 -2.71 13.73 -16.47
CA ALA A 324 -3.13 15.01 -17.06
C ALA A 324 -2.90 16.23 -16.13
N PRO A 325 -3.17 16.15 -14.81
CA PRO A 325 -2.74 17.18 -13.86
C PRO A 325 -1.22 17.42 -13.85
N GLN A 326 -0.42 16.37 -14.05
CA GLN A 326 1.05 16.49 -14.12
C GLN A 326 1.46 17.27 -15.36
N GLY A 327 0.83 17.01 -16.51
CA GLY A 327 1.03 17.80 -17.73
C GLY A 327 0.75 19.29 -17.51
N LYS A 328 -0.36 19.64 -16.86
CA LYS A 328 -0.69 21.03 -16.49
C LYS A 328 0.38 21.67 -15.59
N ALA A 329 0.89 20.92 -14.61
CA ALA A 329 1.97 21.39 -13.75
C ALA A 329 3.27 21.63 -14.52
N LEU A 330 3.67 20.71 -15.42
CA LEU A 330 4.87 20.85 -16.24
C LEU A 330 4.81 22.07 -17.17
N GLY A 331 3.68 22.30 -17.86
CA GLY A 331 3.47 23.50 -18.65
C GLY A 331 3.55 24.78 -17.81
N SER A 332 3.00 24.74 -16.59
CA SER A 332 3.10 25.86 -15.64
C SER A 332 4.54 26.12 -15.20
N LEU A 333 5.36 25.08 -14.99
CA LEU A 333 6.79 25.23 -14.66
C LEU A 333 7.56 25.90 -15.81
N VAL A 334 7.31 25.51 -17.06
CA VAL A 334 7.91 26.18 -18.25
C VAL A 334 7.58 27.67 -18.24
N ALA A 335 6.30 28.02 -18.01
CA ALA A 335 5.85 29.41 -17.97
C ALA A 335 6.45 30.20 -16.79
N LEU A 336 6.53 29.60 -15.59
CA LEU A 336 7.08 30.24 -14.39
C LEU A 336 8.59 30.49 -14.50
N VAL A 337 9.33 29.60 -15.16
CA VAL A 337 10.75 29.78 -15.47
C VAL A 337 10.94 30.82 -16.58
N GLY A 338 9.91 31.08 -17.39
CA GLY A 338 10.03 31.88 -18.62
C GLY A 338 10.88 31.16 -19.68
N ALA A 339 10.83 29.83 -19.70
CA ALA A 339 11.70 29.01 -20.54
C ALA A 339 11.35 29.17 -22.03
N LYS A 340 12.38 29.37 -22.86
CA LYS A 340 12.24 29.47 -24.32
C LYS A 340 12.75 28.23 -25.03
N HIS A 341 13.82 27.62 -24.52
CA HIS A 341 14.36 26.38 -25.06
C HIS A 341 14.24 25.28 -24.02
N VAL A 342 13.32 24.36 -24.25
CA VAL A 342 13.03 23.23 -23.37
C VAL A 342 13.57 21.96 -24.00
N LEU A 343 14.24 21.14 -23.19
CA LEU A 343 14.64 19.78 -23.54
C LEU A 343 13.82 18.78 -22.74
N GLU A 344 13.31 17.76 -23.40
CA GLU A 344 12.79 16.55 -22.79
C GLU A 344 13.64 15.35 -23.20
N VAL A 345 14.03 14.53 -22.21
CA VAL A 345 14.69 13.24 -22.40
C VAL A 345 13.72 12.14 -21.96
N GLY A 346 13.15 11.43 -22.93
CA GLY A 346 12.04 10.50 -22.77
C GLY A 346 10.73 11.09 -23.30
N CYS A 347 10.33 10.71 -24.50
CA CYS A 347 9.13 11.23 -25.18
C CYS A 347 7.94 10.28 -25.03
N PHE A 348 8.22 8.97 -25.10
CA PHE A 348 7.19 7.95 -25.35
C PHE A 348 6.28 8.36 -26.52
N THR A 349 4.99 8.63 -26.27
CA THR A 349 4.00 9.05 -27.28
C THR A 349 3.81 10.57 -27.40
N GLY A 350 4.57 11.38 -26.66
CA GLY A 350 4.66 12.83 -26.86
C GLY A 350 3.69 13.71 -26.06
N TYR A 351 2.91 13.16 -25.13
CA TYR A 351 1.97 13.95 -24.32
C TYR A 351 2.67 15.02 -23.48
N SER A 352 3.75 14.66 -22.79
CA SER A 352 4.53 15.57 -21.95
C SER A 352 5.20 16.66 -22.78
N ALA A 353 5.76 16.34 -23.95
CA ALA A 353 6.31 17.31 -24.89
C ALA A 353 5.30 18.40 -25.28
N MET A 354 4.06 18.02 -25.61
CA MET A 354 2.99 18.98 -25.93
C MET A 354 2.56 19.79 -24.70
N CYS A 355 2.50 19.17 -23.52
CA CYS A 355 2.22 19.89 -22.27
C CYS A 355 3.31 20.93 -21.95
N LEU A 356 4.58 20.58 -22.13
CA LEU A 356 5.71 21.52 -21.99
C LEU A 356 5.60 22.67 -22.99
N ALA A 357 5.25 22.37 -24.24
CA ALA A 357 5.11 23.39 -25.29
C ALA A 357 4.02 24.42 -24.97
N SER A 358 2.93 24.00 -24.31
CA SER A 358 1.86 24.91 -23.88
C SER A 358 2.32 26.02 -22.93
N GLY A 359 3.43 25.81 -22.21
CA GLY A 359 4.04 26.79 -21.31
C GLY A 359 5.00 27.76 -21.98
N LEU A 360 5.36 27.54 -23.26
CA LEU A 360 6.26 28.43 -23.98
C LEU A 360 5.62 29.82 -24.20
N PRO A 361 6.43 30.90 -24.21
CA PRO A 361 5.95 32.25 -24.47
C PRO A 361 5.13 32.33 -25.76
N LYS A 362 3.96 32.97 -25.68
CA LYS A 362 3.10 33.18 -26.86
C LYS A 362 3.74 34.21 -27.80
N GLY A 363 3.71 33.93 -29.10
CA GLY A 363 4.24 34.82 -30.14
C GLY A 363 5.76 34.79 -30.33
N ASP A 364 6.50 33.98 -29.55
CA ASP A 364 7.94 33.78 -29.73
C ASP A 364 8.20 32.52 -30.57
N SER A 365 8.26 32.67 -31.90
CA SER A 365 8.52 31.57 -32.83
C SER A 365 9.91 30.95 -32.70
N ALA A 366 10.84 31.61 -31.99
CA ALA A 366 12.17 31.06 -31.73
C ALA A 366 12.18 30.11 -30.52
N SER A 367 11.15 30.13 -29.68
CA SER A 367 11.01 29.21 -28.56
C SER A 367 10.61 27.82 -29.03
N SER A 368 11.16 26.78 -28.40
CA SER A 368 10.99 25.39 -28.83
C SER A 368 11.08 24.38 -27.68
N VAL A 369 10.40 23.25 -27.86
CA VAL A 369 10.57 22.02 -27.10
C VAL A 369 11.26 21.01 -28.00
N THR A 370 12.45 20.57 -27.61
CA THR A 370 13.10 19.41 -28.22
C THR A 370 12.86 18.20 -27.32
N THR A 371 12.31 17.12 -27.86
CA THR A 371 12.14 15.85 -27.14
C THR A 371 12.95 14.75 -27.81
N CYS A 372 13.64 13.91 -27.02
CA CYS A 372 14.39 12.78 -27.53
C CYS A 372 13.97 11.45 -26.91
N ASP A 373 13.92 10.40 -27.74
CA ASP A 373 13.64 9.03 -27.32
C ASP A 373 14.32 8.05 -28.29
N ILE A 374 14.65 6.86 -27.80
CA ILE A 374 15.30 5.81 -28.59
C ILE A 374 14.28 5.03 -29.44
N ASP A 375 13.01 4.98 -29.03
CA ASP A 375 11.98 4.21 -29.71
C ASP A 375 11.44 4.93 -30.95
N LYS A 376 11.85 4.45 -32.13
CA LYS A 376 11.42 4.98 -33.43
C LYS A 376 9.91 4.94 -33.62
N ALA A 377 9.23 3.92 -33.11
CA ALA A 377 7.83 3.69 -33.37
C ALA A 377 6.97 4.67 -32.56
N THR A 378 7.27 4.83 -31.26
CA THR A 378 6.55 5.79 -30.42
C THR A 378 6.85 7.23 -30.88
N MET A 379 8.07 7.50 -31.34
CA MET A 379 8.44 8.80 -31.90
C MET A 379 7.74 9.13 -33.21
N ALA A 380 7.48 8.14 -34.08
CA ALA A 380 6.67 8.34 -35.28
C ALA A 380 5.23 8.72 -34.92
N PHE A 381 4.66 8.06 -33.90
CA PHE A 381 3.34 8.37 -33.38
C PHE A 381 3.27 9.77 -32.75
N ALA A 382 4.23 10.13 -31.91
CA ALA A 382 4.32 11.47 -31.32
C ALA A 382 4.37 12.56 -32.40
N LYS A 383 5.15 12.34 -33.47
CA LYS A 383 5.26 13.27 -34.60
C LYS A 383 3.93 13.53 -35.29
N ASP A 384 3.08 12.52 -35.46
CA ASP A 384 1.74 12.70 -36.06
C ASP A 384 0.93 13.74 -35.27
N PHE A 385 0.86 13.58 -33.94
CA PHE A 385 0.20 14.55 -33.06
C PHE A 385 0.87 15.92 -33.08
N PHE A 386 2.21 15.98 -33.13
CA PHE A 386 2.92 17.26 -33.19
C PHE A 386 2.58 18.06 -34.44
N THR A 387 2.40 17.43 -35.60
CA THR A 387 2.02 18.15 -36.84
C THR A 387 0.64 18.80 -36.77
N ARG A 388 -0.23 18.27 -35.90
CA ARG A 388 -1.61 18.72 -35.70
C ARG A 388 -1.72 19.77 -34.58
N SER A 389 -0.68 19.93 -33.79
CA SER A 389 -0.61 20.94 -32.73
C SER A 389 -0.55 22.35 -33.30
N SER A 390 -1.17 23.30 -32.61
CA SER A 390 -0.97 24.73 -32.86
C SER A 390 0.49 25.17 -32.69
N ARG A 391 1.30 24.39 -31.95
CA ARG A 391 2.74 24.61 -31.71
C ARG A 391 3.65 23.70 -32.53
N ARG A 392 3.16 23.14 -33.63
CA ARG A 392 3.93 22.21 -34.50
C ARG A 392 5.33 22.68 -34.89
N GLU A 393 5.53 23.98 -35.09
CA GLU A 393 6.83 24.55 -35.49
C GLU A 393 7.83 24.61 -34.34
N GLN A 394 7.33 24.55 -33.10
CA GLN A 394 8.12 24.63 -31.87
C GLN A 394 8.44 23.24 -31.29
N LEU A 395 7.77 22.19 -31.78
CA LEU A 395 7.93 20.81 -31.32
C LEU A 395 8.91 20.05 -32.21
N HIS A 396 10.06 19.66 -31.64
CA HIS A 396 11.12 18.95 -32.36
C HIS A 396 11.36 17.56 -31.75
N ALA A 397 11.09 16.51 -32.53
CA ALA A 397 11.24 15.12 -32.10
C ALA A 397 12.50 14.47 -32.69
N VAL A 398 13.44 14.09 -31.82
CA VAL A 398 14.74 13.50 -32.17
C VAL A 398 14.82 12.04 -31.74
N VAL A 399 15.06 11.12 -32.69
CA VAL A 399 15.26 9.70 -32.35
C VAL A 399 16.74 9.48 -32.02
N SER A 400 17.07 9.28 -30.74
CA SER A 400 18.44 9.06 -30.26
C SER A 400 18.44 8.51 -28.83
N ASP A 401 19.53 7.87 -28.41
CA ASP A 401 19.74 7.67 -26.97
C ASP A 401 19.92 9.02 -26.27
N GLY A 402 19.33 9.16 -25.08
CA GLY A 402 19.32 10.45 -24.38
C GLY A 402 20.72 10.97 -24.04
N LEU A 403 21.68 10.10 -23.67
CA LEU A 403 23.04 10.54 -23.32
C LEU A 403 23.80 10.98 -24.57
N GLU A 404 23.68 10.21 -25.66
CA GLU A 404 24.25 10.57 -26.96
C GLU A 404 23.72 11.92 -27.45
N PHE A 405 22.42 12.16 -27.28
CA PHE A 405 21.81 13.43 -27.69
C PHE A 405 22.30 14.62 -26.85
N LEU A 406 22.51 14.44 -25.55
CA LEU A 406 23.09 15.46 -24.68
C LEU A 406 24.53 15.80 -25.09
N ASP A 407 25.34 14.80 -25.44
CA ASP A 407 26.70 15.03 -25.96
C ASP A 407 26.69 15.81 -27.28
N GLN A 408 25.77 15.51 -28.19
CA GLN A 408 25.59 16.27 -29.44
C GLN A 408 25.17 17.72 -29.17
N CYS A 409 24.28 17.94 -28.20
CA CYS A 409 23.90 19.30 -27.77
C CYS A 409 25.11 20.06 -27.21
N SER A 410 25.93 19.40 -26.39
CA SER A 410 27.16 20.00 -25.87
C SER A 410 28.15 20.37 -26.98
N ALA A 411 28.38 19.46 -27.94
CA ALA A 411 29.28 19.69 -29.06
C ALA A 411 28.85 20.86 -29.96
N THR A 412 27.54 21.17 -29.98
CA THR A 412 26.97 22.29 -30.75
C THR A 412 26.74 23.55 -29.90
N GLY A 413 27.14 23.55 -28.63
CA GLY A 413 26.97 24.69 -27.71
C GLY A 413 25.51 24.97 -27.35
N ARG A 414 24.59 24.02 -27.57
CA ARG A 414 23.17 24.18 -27.24
C ARG A 414 22.97 24.13 -25.72
N THR A 415 22.17 25.07 -25.22
CA THR A 415 21.77 25.15 -23.81
C THR A 415 20.27 25.34 -23.68
N PHE A 416 19.72 24.98 -22.52
CA PHE A 416 18.28 24.93 -22.29
C PHE A 416 17.91 25.70 -21.02
N ASP A 417 16.74 26.35 -21.07
CA ASP A 417 16.14 27.03 -19.93
C ASP A 417 15.42 26.03 -19.01
N LEU A 418 14.90 24.93 -19.56
CA LEU A 418 14.34 23.83 -18.79
C LEU A 418 14.74 22.49 -19.40
N ILE A 419 15.14 21.53 -18.56
CA ILE A 419 15.41 20.15 -18.96
C ILE A 419 14.52 19.21 -18.13
N PHE A 420 13.67 18.44 -18.77
CA PHE A 420 12.83 17.41 -18.16
C PHE A 420 13.37 16.02 -18.52
N VAL A 421 13.59 15.17 -17.51
CA VAL A 421 14.14 13.83 -17.69
C VAL A 421 13.16 12.79 -17.14
N ASP A 422 12.54 12.04 -18.05
CA ASP A 422 11.74 10.84 -17.75
C ASP A 422 12.11 9.67 -18.66
N ALA A 423 13.37 9.25 -18.56
CA ALA A 423 13.92 8.16 -19.36
C ALA A 423 14.34 6.96 -18.50
N ASN A 424 15.44 6.31 -18.89
CA ASN A 424 16.00 5.17 -18.18
C ASN A 424 16.54 5.58 -16.81
N LYS A 425 15.77 5.27 -15.75
CA LYS A 425 16.09 5.54 -14.34
C LYS A 425 17.45 4.98 -13.87
N ARG A 426 18.00 3.97 -14.56
CA ARG A 426 19.35 3.44 -14.26
C ARG A 426 20.47 4.41 -14.66
N GLN A 427 20.18 5.37 -15.52
CA GLN A 427 21.11 6.35 -16.07
C GLN A 427 20.91 7.75 -15.50
N TYR A 428 19.98 7.96 -14.54
CA TYR A 428 19.66 9.29 -14.01
C TYR A 428 20.87 10.04 -13.45
N ARG A 429 21.76 9.34 -12.74
CA ARG A 429 23.03 9.93 -12.29
C ARG A 429 23.88 10.43 -13.47
N ASN A 430 24.00 9.62 -14.52
CA ASN A 430 24.78 9.99 -15.70
C ASN A 430 24.14 11.16 -16.46
N TYR A 431 22.80 11.21 -16.56
CA TYR A 431 22.11 12.37 -17.12
C TYR A 431 22.41 13.63 -16.31
N PHE A 432 22.27 13.57 -14.99
CA PHE A 432 22.52 14.70 -14.09
C PHE A 432 23.97 15.19 -14.19
N ASP A 433 24.94 14.29 -14.05
CA ASP A 433 26.36 14.64 -14.10
C ASP A 433 26.72 15.26 -15.45
N LEU A 434 26.29 14.66 -16.57
CA LEU A 434 26.57 15.16 -17.91
C LEU A 434 25.94 16.54 -18.15
N ILE A 435 24.68 16.75 -17.74
CA ILE A 435 24.00 18.04 -17.89
C ILE A 435 24.75 19.17 -17.17
N LEU A 436 25.23 18.92 -15.95
CA LEU A 436 25.95 19.91 -15.16
C LEU A 436 27.38 20.12 -15.65
N GLU A 437 28.12 19.04 -15.93
CA GLU A 437 29.51 19.10 -16.40
C GLU A 437 29.63 19.82 -17.75
N LYS A 438 28.70 19.56 -18.67
CA LYS A 438 28.65 20.19 -19.99
C LYS A 438 27.93 21.55 -20.00
N ARG A 439 27.46 22.03 -18.84
CA ARG A 439 26.70 23.27 -18.67
C ARG A 439 25.52 23.39 -19.66
N LEU A 440 24.78 22.31 -19.86
CA LEU A 440 23.62 22.29 -20.76
C LEU A 440 22.42 23.06 -20.19
N LEU A 441 22.37 23.21 -18.87
CA LEU A 441 21.36 24.01 -18.18
C LEU A 441 21.84 25.46 -18.02
N ARG A 442 21.04 26.43 -18.47
CA ARG A 442 21.35 27.86 -18.30
C ARG A 442 21.37 28.28 -16.81
N PRO A 443 22.02 29.41 -16.45
CA PRO A 443 22.17 29.84 -15.05
C PRO A 443 20.87 29.96 -14.24
N ASN A 444 19.77 30.37 -14.88
CA ASN A 444 18.44 30.46 -14.27
C ASN A 444 17.54 29.27 -14.67
N GLY A 445 18.13 28.23 -15.23
CA GLY A 445 17.39 27.10 -15.76
C GLY A 445 16.88 26.14 -14.67
N LEU A 446 15.86 25.38 -15.02
CA LEU A 446 15.27 24.35 -14.17
C LEU A 446 15.53 22.95 -14.75
N LEU A 447 16.12 22.07 -13.97
CA LEU A 447 16.26 20.65 -14.28
C LEU A 447 15.25 19.86 -13.45
N VAL A 448 14.50 18.98 -14.10
CA VAL A 448 13.39 18.24 -13.52
C VAL A 448 13.55 16.75 -13.81
N PHE A 449 13.55 15.91 -12.78
CA PHE A 449 13.52 14.44 -12.92
C PHE A 449 12.20 13.87 -12.42
N ASP A 450 11.57 13.02 -13.23
CA ASP A 450 10.34 12.34 -12.84
C ASP A 450 10.58 10.98 -12.17
N ASN A 451 9.58 10.49 -11.45
CA ASN A 451 9.50 9.18 -10.84
C ASN A 451 10.66 8.85 -9.86
N THR A 452 11.17 9.87 -9.19
CA THR A 452 12.33 9.78 -8.29
C THR A 452 12.02 9.10 -6.95
N LEU A 453 10.74 8.86 -6.62
CA LEU A 453 10.30 8.03 -5.47
C LEU A 453 9.92 6.60 -5.87
N PHE A 454 9.69 6.36 -7.16
CA PHE A 454 9.46 5.04 -7.75
C PHE A 454 8.39 4.20 -7.04
N ARG A 455 7.23 4.78 -6.81
CA ARG A 455 6.05 4.22 -6.14
C ARG A 455 6.36 3.85 -4.70
N GLY A 456 7.14 4.69 -4.04
CA GLY A 456 7.63 4.49 -2.67
C GLY A 456 8.70 3.40 -2.54
N ARG A 457 9.16 2.80 -3.64
CA ARG A 457 10.17 1.72 -3.62
C ARG A 457 11.54 2.22 -3.16
N VAL A 458 11.87 3.47 -3.43
CA VAL A 458 13.08 4.11 -2.89
C VAL A 458 13.05 4.10 -1.36
N LEU A 459 11.91 4.49 -0.76
CA LEU A 459 11.75 4.47 0.69
C LEU A 459 11.75 3.04 1.26
N ALA A 460 11.13 2.08 0.56
CA ALA A 460 11.18 0.67 0.93
C ALA A 460 12.63 0.16 0.97
N HIS A 461 13.44 0.48 -0.05
CA HIS A 461 14.87 0.16 -0.09
C HIS A 461 15.63 0.78 1.10
N VAL A 462 15.43 2.08 1.36
CA VAL A 462 16.08 2.80 2.48
C VAL A 462 15.73 2.17 3.83
N ASN A 463 14.51 1.65 3.97
CA ASN A 463 14.06 0.96 5.19
C ASN A 463 14.50 -0.50 5.29
N GLY A 464 15.22 -1.03 4.30
CA GLY A 464 15.66 -2.42 4.24
C GLY A 464 14.58 -3.42 3.80
N ASP A 465 13.48 -2.96 3.20
CA ASP A 465 12.38 -3.81 2.77
C ASP A 465 12.66 -4.37 1.36
N ALA A 466 12.86 -5.69 1.25
CA ALA A 466 13.23 -6.32 -0.02
C ALA A 466 12.08 -6.35 -1.05
N HIS A 467 12.37 -6.00 -2.30
CA HIS A 467 11.37 -6.10 -3.38
C HIS A 467 11.93 -6.42 -4.76
N LYS A 468 11.06 -6.88 -5.68
CA LYS A 468 11.43 -7.35 -7.04
C LYS A 468 12.15 -6.33 -7.93
N LYS A 469 12.16 -5.04 -7.58
CA LYS A 469 12.83 -3.97 -8.35
C LYS A 469 13.96 -3.30 -7.57
N GLU A 470 14.61 -4.06 -6.69
CA GLU A 470 15.67 -3.60 -5.78
C GLU A 470 16.76 -2.78 -6.45
N ARG A 471 17.29 -3.30 -7.57
CA ARG A 471 18.38 -2.63 -8.28
C ARG A 471 18.01 -1.22 -8.77
N ILE A 472 16.77 -1.01 -9.19
CA ILE A 472 16.31 0.30 -9.66
C ILE A 472 16.05 1.22 -8.47
N ALA A 473 15.41 0.72 -7.41
CA ALA A 473 15.15 1.51 -6.21
C ALA A 473 16.45 1.98 -5.54
N ARG A 474 17.44 1.08 -5.42
CA ARG A 474 18.79 1.44 -4.94
C ARG A 474 19.43 2.52 -5.81
N GLY A 475 19.45 2.33 -7.14
CA GLY A 475 20.02 3.32 -8.05
C GLY A 475 19.35 4.70 -7.96
N LEU A 476 18.02 4.74 -7.74
CA LEU A 476 17.30 5.99 -7.50
C LEU A 476 17.53 6.57 -6.10
N ALA A 477 17.71 5.74 -5.08
CA ALA A 477 18.11 6.19 -3.75
C ALA A 477 19.50 6.84 -3.78
N ASP A 478 20.46 6.18 -4.44
CA ASP A 478 21.82 6.69 -4.66
C ASP A 478 21.79 8.00 -5.45
N PHE A 479 20.98 8.06 -6.51
CA PHE A 479 20.76 9.28 -7.28
C PHE A 479 20.19 10.43 -6.43
N ASN A 480 19.13 10.18 -5.67
CA ASN A 480 18.51 11.20 -4.81
C ASN A 480 19.51 11.73 -3.77
N ALA A 481 20.31 10.86 -3.17
CA ALA A 481 21.37 11.25 -2.23
C ALA A 481 22.49 12.06 -2.91
N HIS A 482 22.90 11.66 -4.11
CA HIS A 482 23.89 12.38 -4.93
C HIS A 482 23.41 13.79 -5.25
N VAL A 483 22.18 13.94 -5.75
CA VAL A 483 21.59 15.26 -6.08
C VAL A 483 21.39 16.13 -4.83
N ALA A 484 21.04 15.55 -3.69
CA ALA A 484 20.84 16.30 -2.44
C ALA A 484 22.15 16.81 -1.82
N SER A 485 23.27 16.14 -2.11
CA SER A 485 24.59 16.48 -1.55
C SER A 485 25.51 17.23 -2.52
N ASP A 486 25.12 17.41 -3.78
CA ASP A 486 25.93 18.11 -4.78
C ASP A 486 25.94 19.63 -4.53
N PRO A 487 27.10 20.24 -4.23
CA PRO A 487 27.19 21.66 -3.87
C PRO A 487 26.98 22.61 -5.04
N ARG A 488 26.97 22.12 -6.29
CA ARG A 488 26.72 22.94 -7.48
C ARG A 488 25.25 23.32 -7.63
N VAL A 489 24.34 22.65 -6.93
CA VAL A 489 22.91 22.83 -7.13
C VAL A 489 22.17 23.02 -5.82
N THR A 490 20.96 23.56 -5.92
CA THR A 490 19.95 23.40 -4.88
C THR A 490 18.82 22.56 -5.46
N SER A 491 18.37 21.59 -4.68
CA SER A 491 17.37 20.62 -5.14
C SER A 491 16.24 20.46 -4.13
N VAL A 492 15.05 20.12 -4.63
CA VAL A 492 13.87 19.78 -3.83
C VAL A 492 13.22 18.54 -4.43
N LEU A 493 13.09 17.49 -3.62
CA LEU A 493 12.33 16.29 -3.94
C LEU A 493 10.89 16.44 -3.48
N LEU A 494 9.95 16.55 -4.42
CA LEU A 494 8.53 16.71 -4.16
C LEU A 494 7.83 15.35 -4.15
N PRO A 495 7.03 15.04 -3.11
CA PRO A 495 6.24 13.81 -3.04
C PRO A 495 4.93 13.93 -3.84
N LEU A 496 5.04 14.45 -5.06
CA LEU A 496 3.95 14.55 -6.02
C LEU A 496 4.11 13.45 -7.07
N TRP A 497 2.99 12.83 -7.46
CA TRP A 497 2.92 11.66 -8.34
C TRP A 497 3.87 10.56 -7.88
N ASP A 498 4.85 10.22 -8.73
CA ASP A 498 5.84 9.20 -8.45
C ASP A 498 7.18 9.75 -7.95
N GLY A 499 7.18 11.03 -7.56
CA GLY A 499 8.34 11.78 -7.07
C GLY A 499 8.93 12.68 -8.15
N LEU A 500 8.87 14.00 -7.94
CA LEU A 500 9.45 14.99 -8.85
C LEU A 500 10.64 15.69 -8.18
N THR A 501 11.84 15.55 -8.73
CA THR A 501 13.01 16.27 -8.22
C THR A 501 13.25 17.51 -9.06
N LEU A 502 13.15 18.68 -8.44
CA LEU A 502 13.47 19.98 -9.03
C LEU A 502 14.90 20.36 -8.65
N VAL A 503 15.69 20.81 -9.62
CA VAL A 503 17.10 21.17 -9.45
C VAL A 503 17.36 22.51 -10.15
N ARG A 504 18.06 23.41 -9.46
CA ARG A 504 18.59 24.67 -10.02
C ARG A 504 20.03 24.85 -9.59
N TRP A 505 20.79 25.69 -10.29
CA TRP A 505 22.12 26.10 -9.84
C TRP A 505 22.06 26.72 -8.44
N ALA A 506 23.05 26.42 -7.60
CA ALA A 506 23.23 27.12 -6.32
C ALA A 506 23.66 28.57 -6.58
N SER A 507 23.23 29.52 -5.75
CA SER A 507 23.52 30.96 -5.97
C SER A 507 25.00 31.30 -6.08
N SER A 508 25.91 30.50 -5.51
CA SER A 508 27.37 30.65 -5.63
C SER A 508 27.99 29.95 -6.85
N SER A 509 27.20 29.12 -7.55
CA SER A 509 27.63 28.34 -8.72
C SER A 509 27.13 28.92 -10.05
N ALA A 510 26.10 29.79 -10.00
CA ALA A 510 25.84 30.74 -11.07
C ALA A 510 27.01 31.73 -11.10
N GLN A 511 27.92 31.57 -12.06
CA GLN A 511 29.21 32.25 -12.05
C GLN A 511 29.13 33.79 -11.94
N PRO A 512 30.21 34.43 -11.44
CA PRO A 512 30.42 35.86 -11.58
C PRO A 512 30.61 36.24 -13.06
N ASP A 513 30.31 37.50 -13.37
CA ASP A 513 30.59 38.23 -14.62
C ASP A 513 29.42 38.32 -15.63
N ASN A 514 28.46 39.18 -15.27
CA ASN A 514 28.14 40.34 -16.11
C ASN A 514 28.63 41.59 -15.35
N ALA A 515 29.84 42.04 -15.68
CA ALA A 515 30.34 43.40 -15.50
C ALA A 515 31.01 43.81 -16.82
#